data_AF-A0A2K9EDP5-F1
#
_entry.id   AF-A0A2K9EDP5-F1
#
_cell.length_a   1.000
_cell.length_b   1.000
_cell.length_c   1.000
_cell.angle_alpha   90.00
_cell.angle_beta   90.00
_cell.angle_gamma   90.00
#
_symmetry.space_group_name_H-M   'P 1'
#
loop_
_entity.id
_entity.type
_entity.pdbx_description
1 polymer ?
#
loop_
_entity_poly.entity_id
_entity_poly.type
_entity_poly.pdbx_seq_one_letter_code
_entity_poly.pdbx_strand_id
1 'polypeptide(L)'
;MAFQQEQLTGKGITWKRLPAVTIDDIEMDTDDVYWDGWQRPIAPAERACLRSHMTGWQMVYDKGAPCLILEDDALLADDLSAVLTAAIRIDDLDLLQLETRNRAKFLGANVFDVGPAQARTLLIDRAGAAGYILWPTGARKLLDYVAKTPGLADAVIAKPGLLRAAQVVPAQVIQNDMAQFYNVPQEWPPETSSVSSALHRKAPKSPAQTLRRIMAQLSLGFRQLGRGEKTMVPFGKRTRIPTITTKTSSYDDVSP
;
A
#
# COMPACT_ATOMS: atom_id res chain seq x y z
N MET A 1 -2.03 -12.64 10.75
CA MET A 1 -3.08 -13.10 9.79
C MET A 1 -4.50 -13.15 10.36
N ALA A 2 -4.74 -13.73 11.55
CA ALA A 2 -6.11 -13.87 12.10
C ALA A 2 -6.91 -12.55 12.12
N PHE A 3 -6.26 -11.46 12.52
CA PHE A 3 -6.84 -10.12 12.50
C PHE A 3 -7.32 -9.66 11.11
N GLN A 4 -6.51 -9.80 10.06
CA GLN A 4 -6.93 -9.39 8.71
C GLN A 4 -8.11 -10.20 8.21
N GLN A 5 -8.11 -11.50 8.49
CA GLN A 5 -9.23 -12.37 8.18
C GLN A 5 -10.51 -11.90 8.89
N GLU A 6 -10.44 -11.55 10.17
CA GLU A 6 -11.57 -10.99 10.91
C GLU A 6 -12.06 -9.67 10.30
N GLN A 7 -11.16 -8.72 10.00
CA GLN A 7 -11.51 -7.45 9.38
C GLN A 7 -12.23 -7.63 8.04
N LEU A 8 -11.71 -8.50 7.17
CA LEU A 8 -12.26 -8.72 5.83
C LEU A 8 -13.60 -9.47 5.90
N THR A 9 -13.70 -10.47 6.76
CA THR A 9 -14.94 -11.24 6.98
C THR A 9 -16.03 -10.35 7.55
N GLY A 10 -15.71 -9.52 8.55
CA GLY A 10 -16.65 -8.57 9.15
C GLY A 10 -17.16 -7.50 8.17
N LYS A 11 -16.44 -7.28 7.06
CA LYS A 11 -16.83 -6.34 5.99
C LYS A 11 -17.44 -7.03 4.77
N GLY A 12 -17.62 -8.35 4.81
CA GLY A 12 -18.13 -9.14 3.68
C GLY A 12 -17.22 -9.13 2.45
N ILE A 13 -15.93 -8.84 2.62
CA ILE A 13 -14.97 -8.78 1.51
C ILE A 13 -14.44 -10.18 1.27
N THR A 14 -14.67 -10.72 0.07
CA THR A 14 -14.08 -12.01 -0.33
C THR A 14 -12.60 -11.82 -0.60
N TRP A 15 -11.76 -12.69 -0.02
CA TRP A 15 -10.31 -12.55 -0.07
C TRP A 15 -9.60 -13.89 -0.30
N LYS A 16 -8.36 -13.79 -0.77
CA LYS A 16 -7.42 -14.90 -0.87
C LYS A 16 -6.08 -14.45 -0.32
N ARG A 17 -5.49 -15.24 0.59
CA ARG A 17 -4.11 -14.98 1.04
C ARG A 17 -3.15 -15.31 -0.10
N LEU A 18 -2.29 -14.36 -0.42
CA LEU A 18 -1.08 -14.62 -1.18
C LEU A 18 0.06 -14.85 -0.18
N PRO A 19 0.79 -15.97 -0.26
CA PRO A 19 2.02 -16.15 0.51
C PRO A 19 2.99 -15.01 0.19
N ALA A 20 3.57 -14.41 1.22
CA ALA A 20 4.65 -13.44 1.04
C ALA A 20 5.88 -14.17 0.52
N VAL A 21 6.59 -13.54 -0.40
CA VAL A 21 7.95 -13.92 -0.76
C VAL A 21 8.85 -13.47 0.39
N THR A 22 9.57 -14.40 0.99
CA THR A 22 10.49 -14.18 2.11
C THR A 22 11.91 -13.95 1.62
N ILE A 23 12.82 -13.58 2.52
CA ILE A 23 14.25 -13.47 2.18
C ILE A 23 14.79 -14.83 1.74
N ASP A 24 14.36 -15.90 2.41
CA ASP A 24 14.78 -17.27 2.13
C ASP A 24 14.31 -17.74 0.74
N ASP A 25 13.13 -17.29 0.29
CA ASP A 25 12.64 -17.53 -1.08
C ASP A 25 13.48 -16.81 -2.16
N ILE A 26 14.32 -15.85 -1.76
CA ILE A 26 15.17 -15.01 -2.63
C ILE A 26 16.65 -15.33 -2.42
N GLU A 27 16.99 -16.33 -1.60
CA GLU A 27 18.34 -16.90 -1.57
C GLU A 27 18.62 -17.53 -2.94
N MET A 28 18.91 -16.67 -3.95
CA MET A 28 19.38 -16.93 -5.31
C MET A 28 19.23 -15.73 -6.27
N ASP A 29 18.67 -14.58 -5.88
CA ASP A 29 18.66 -13.40 -6.77
C ASP A 29 20.02 -12.68 -6.72
N THR A 30 20.99 -13.31 -7.38
CA THR A 30 22.39 -12.86 -7.51
C THR A 30 22.59 -11.73 -8.52
N ASP A 31 21.51 -11.23 -9.14
CA ASP A 31 21.58 -10.09 -10.07
C ASP A 31 21.67 -8.76 -9.30
N ASP A 32 22.80 -8.58 -8.61
CA ASP A 32 23.12 -7.32 -7.95
C ASP A 32 23.13 -6.14 -8.94
N VAL A 33 23.40 -6.40 -10.24
CA VAL A 33 23.37 -5.38 -11.29
C VAL A 33 21.95 -4.83 -11.47
N TYR A 34 20.93 -5.70 -11.51
CA TYR A 34 19.54 -5.26 -11.53
C TYR A 34 19.22 -4.42 -10.30
N TRP A 35 19.49 -4.90 -9.09
CA TRP A 35 19.15 -4.21 -7.84
C TRP A 35 19.89 -2.88 -7.63
N ASP A 36 21.10 -2.76 -8.18
CA ASP A 36 21.87 -1.52 -8.19
C ASP A 36 21.28 -0.42 -9.07
N GLY A 37 20.35 -0.78 -9.97
CA GLY A 37 19.60 0.14 -10.82
C GLY A 37 18.75 1.17 -10.05
N TRP A 38 18.53 0.99 -8.75
CA TRP A 38 17.73 1.93 -7.96
C TRP A 38 18.48 3.20 -7.54
N GLN A 39 17.84 4.03 -6.71
CA GLN A 39 18.36 5.31 -6.19
C GLN A 39 19.19 5.15 -4.91
N ARG A 40 19.23 3.94 -4.34
CA ARG A 40 20.06 3.52 -3.21
C ARG A 40 20.10 1.99 -3.14
N PRO A 41 21.01 1.39 -2.37
CA PRO A 41 20.95 -0.03 -2.06
C PRO A 41 19.57 -0.42 -1.48
N ILE A 42 19.02 -1.53 -1.97
CA ILE A 42 17.74 -2.10 -1.53
C ILE A 42 18.04 -3.28 -0.60
N ALA A 43 17.50 -3.23 0.62
CA ALA A 43 17.69 -4.28 1.61
C ALA A 43 17.00 -5.59 1.18
N PRO A 44 17.49 -6.77 1.60
CA PRO A 44 16.86 -8.04 1.22
C PRO A 44 15.36 -8.11 1.50
N ALA A 45 14.91 -7.62 2.67
CA ALA A 45 13.48 -7.56 2.99
C ALA A 45 12.69 -6.59 2.09
N GLU A 46 13.31 -5.52 1.58
CA GLU A 46 12.69 -4.62 0.58
C GLU A 46 12.60 -5.29 -0.80
N ARG A 47 13.60 -6.10 -1.18
CA ARG A 47 13.56 -6.94 -2.38
C ARG A 47 12.39 -7.93 -2.27
N ALA A 48 12.25 -8.58 -1.11
CA ALA A 48 11.18 -9.52 -0.81
C ALA A 48 9.78 -8.90 -0.83
N CYS A 49 9.66 -7.70 -0.27
CA CYS A 49 8.46 -6.90 -0.38
C CYS A 49 8.12 -6.62 -1.86
N LEU A 50 9.07 -6.13 -2.68
CA LEU A 50 8.80 -5.90 -4.10
C LEU A 50 8.34 -7.18 -4.82
N ARG A 51 9.02 -8.31 -4.60
CA ARG A 51 8.66 -9.60 -5.22
C ARG A 51 7.25 -10.06 -4.80
N SER A 52 6.87 -9.86 -3.53
CA SER A 52 5.50 -10.13 -3.06
C SER A 52 4.46 -9.29 -3.80
N HIS A 53 4.75 -8.00 -4.00
CA HIS A 53 3.88 -7.12 -4.79
C HIS A 53 3.81 -7.55 -6.26
N MET A 54 4.93 -7.95 -6.87
CA MET A 54 4.95 -8.48 -8.24
C MET A 54 4.05 -9.70 -8.41
N THR A 55 4.05 -10.63 -7.45
CA THR A 55 3.12 -11.78 -7.44
C THR A 55 1.66 -11.31 -7.39
N GLY A 56 1.36 -10.30 -6.57
CA GLY A 56 0.04 -9.66 -6.53
C GLY A 56 -0.34 -9.05 -7.88
N TRP A 57 0.55 -8.27 -8.50
CA TRP A 57 0.32 -7.64 -9.79
C TRP A 57 0.12 -8.67 -10.90
N GLN A 58 0.92 -9.73 -10.94
CA GLN A 58 0.76 -10.81 -11.90
C GLN A 58 -0.62 -11.46 -11.77
N MET A 59 -1.09 -11.70 -10.54
CA MET A 59 -2.43 -12.25 -10.31
C MET A 59 -3.54 -11.32 -10.82
N VAL A 60 -3.43 -10.00 -10.63
CA VAL A 60 -4.38 -9.03 -11.18
C VAL A 60 -4.37 -9.04 -12.70
N TYR A 61 -3.18 -9.09 -13.30
CA TYR A 61 -3.01 -9.15 -14.75
C TYR A 61 -3.65 -10.41 -15.34
N ASP A 62 -3.31 -11.58 -14.80
CA ASP A 62 -3.80 -12.88 -15.26
C ASP A 62 -5.32 -13.02 -15.09
N LYS A 63 -5.87 -12.46 -13.99
CA LYS A 63 -7.31 -12.49 -13.73
C LYS A 63 -8.10 -11.59 -14.67
N GLY A 64 -7.47 -10.56 -15.25
CA GLY A 64 -8.14 -9.63 -16.16
C GLY A 64 -9.23 -8.77 -15.50
N ALA A 65 -9.21 -8.62 -14.17
CA ALA A 65 -10.20 -7.83 -13.43
C ALA A 65 -9.53 -7.03 -12.29
N PRO A 66 -10.07 -5.86 -11.91
CA PRO A 66 -9.51 -5.07 -10.81
C PRO A 66 -9.56 -5.84 -9.50
N CYS A 67 -8.50 -5.72 -8.69
CA CYS A 67 -8.39 -6.40 -7.41
C CYS A 67 -7.90 -5.45 -6.32
N LEU A 68 -8.44 -5.63 -5.12
CA LEU A 68 -7.90 -5.06 -3.89
C LEU A 68 -6.64 -5.82 -3.49
N ILE A 69 -5.53 -5.11 -3.30
CA ILE A 69 -4.29 -5.61 -2.70
C ILE A 69 -4.14 -4.95 -1.33
N LEU A 70 -3.88 -5.75 -0.30
CA LEU A 70 -3.67 -5.32 1.08
C LEU A 70 -2.41 -5.96 1.67
N GLU A 71 -1.66 -5.20 2.45
CA GLU A 71 -0.63 -5.72 3.37
C GLU A 71 -1.29 -6.30 4.63
N ASP A 72 -0.53 -7.11 5.38
CA ASP A 72 -1.04 -7.79 6.57
C ASP A 72 -1.20 -6.87 7.80
N ASP A 73 -0.56 -5.70 7.79
CA ASP A 73 -0.63 -4.68 8.82
C ASP A 73 -1.63 -3.54 8.53
N ALA A 74 -2.44 -3.68 7.47
CA ALA A 74 -3.43 -2.69 7.05
C ALA A 74 -4.62 -2.59 8.01
N LEU A 75 -4.90 -1.40 8.52
CA LEU A 75 -6.13 -1.07 9.24
C LEU A 75 -7.15 -0.47 8.27
N LEU A 76 -8.32 -1.10 8.19
CA LEU A 76 -9.38 -0.76 7.24
C LEU A 76 -10.43 0.16 7.88
N ALA A 77 -10.92 1.14 7.12
CA ALA A 77 -12.07 1.97 7.47
C ALA A 77 -13.39 1.18 7.34
N ASP A 78 -14.46 1.68 7.97
CA ASP A 78 -15.78 1.04 7.98
C ASP A 78 -16.38 0.91 6.60
N ASP A 79 -16.31 2.00 5.84
CA ASP A 79 -16.97 2.16 4.55
C ASP A 79 -16.23 1.50 3.38
N LEU A 80 -15.12 0.80 3.63
CA LEU A 80 -14.29 0.21 2.58
C LEU A 80 -15.10 -0.66 1.61
N SER A 81 -16.00 -1.51 2.10
CA SER A 81 -16.81 -2.41 1.24
C SER A 81 -17.70 -1.65 0.26
N ALA A 82 -18.28 -0.53 0.70
CA ALA A 82 -19.07 0.35 -0.16
C ALA A 82 -18.19 1.09 -1.19
N VAL A 83 -16.99 1.52 -0.78
CA VAL A 83 -15.99 2.11 -1.68
C VAL A 83 -15.55 1.11 -2.76
N LEU A 84 -15.28 -0.13 -2.39
CA LEU A 84 -14.91 -1.19 -3.34
C LEU A 84 -16.03 -1.46 -4.36
N THR A 85 -17.27 -1.54 -3.88
CA THR A 85 -18.45 -1.76 -4.73
C THR A 85 -18.63 -0.62 -5.74
N ALA A 86 -18.42 0.63 -5.31
CA ALA A 86 -18.51 1.78 -6.18
C ALA A 86 -17.35 1.86 -7.18
N ALA A 87 -16.13 1.51 -6.75
CA ALA A 87 -14.93 1.56 -7.58
C ALA A 87 -14.98 0.63 -8.80
N ILE A 88 -15.79 -0.45 -8.77
CA ILE A 88 -16.00 -1.35 -9.92
C ILE A 88 -16.52 -0.59 -11.15
N ARG A 89 -17.26 0.51 -10.95
CA ARG A 89 -17.82 1.34 -12.03
C ARG A 89 -16.82 2.33 -12.62
N ILE A 90 -15.63 2.45 -12.05
CA ILE A 90 -14.62 3.37 -12.59
C ILE A 90 -13.92 2.68 -13.76
N ASP A 91 -14.18 3.24 -14.94
CA ASP A 91 -13.40 2.97 -16.12
C ASP A 91 -12.16 3.87 -16.16
N ASP A 92 -11.12 3.40 -16.84
CA ASP A 92 -9.98 4.23 -17.23
C ASP A 92 -9.10 4.76 -16.06
N LEU A 93 -8.98 3.96 -14.99
CA LEU A 93 -7.93 4.07 -13.98
C LEU A 93 -7.00 2.85 -14.03
N ASP A 94 -5.73 3.07 -13.70
CA ASP A 94 -4.77 1.99 -13.48
C ASP A 94 -4.72 1.57 -12.00
N LEU A 95 -4.91 2.54 -11.09
CA LEU A 95 -4.79 2.35 -9.65
C LEU A 95 -5.68 3.31 -8.86
N LEU A 96 -6.34 2.79 -7.83
CA LEU A 96 -7.04 3.57 -6.82
C LEU A 96 -6.33 3.39 -5.48
N GLN A 97 -5.61 4.42 -5.04
CA GLN A 97 -4.88 4.45 -3.78
C GLN A 97 -5.86 4.62 -2.62
N LEU A 98 -5.82 3.68 -1.67
CA LEU A 98 -6.68 3.70 -0.49
C LEU A 98 -5.93 4.15 0.76
N GLU A 99 -4.60 4.17 0.72
CA GLU A 99 -3.76 4.46 1.89
C GLU A 99 -3.44 5.94 2.09
N THR A 100 -3.37 6.35 3.36
CA THR A 100 -2.68 7.58 3.79
C THR A 100 -1.62 7.30 4.88
N ARG A 101 -0.49 8.03 4.82
CA ARG A 101 0.66 7.89 5.74
C ARG A 101 1.07 9.21 6.40
N ASN A 102 0.11 10.09 6.68
CA ASN A 102 0.39 11.44 7.20
C ASN A 102 1.44 12.21 6.37
N ARG A 103 1.33 12.12 5.04
CA ARG A 103 2.18 12.84 4.10
C ARG A 103 1.32 13.48 3.05
N ALA A 104 1.53 14.77 2.83
CA ALA A 104 0.74 15.51 1.86
C ALA A 104 0.98 14.98 0.44
N LYS A 105 -0.11 14.61 -0.22
CA LYS A 105 -0.15 14.19 -1.63
C LYS A 105 -0.48 15.38 -2.51
N PHE A 106 -0.19 15.30 -3.80
CA PHE A 106 -0.58 16.32 -4.76
C PHE A 106 -1.76 15.81 -5.58
N LEU A 107 -2.93 16.41 -5.38
CA LEU A 107 -4.19 15.97 -5.96
C LEU A 107 -4.64 16.92 -7.08
N GLY A 108 -5.11 16.35 -8.17
CA GLY A 108 -5.68 17.07 -9.30
C GLY A 108 -7.15 17.45 -9.08
N ALA A 109 -7.73 18.06 -10.11
CA ALA A 109 -9.13 18.54 -10.09
C ALA A 109 -10.15 17.45 -10.46
N ASN A 110 -9.79 16.44 -11.26
CA ASN A 110 -10.78 15.43 -11.65
C ASN A 110 -11.15 14.56 -10.44
N VAL A 111 -12.46 14.41 -10.25
CA VAL A 111 -13.10 13.67 -9.17
C VAL A 111 -13.76 12.43 -9.75
N PHE A 112 -13.66 11.31 -9.03
CA PHE A 112 -14.33 10.05 -9.31
C PHE A 112 -15.24 9.73 -8.14
N ASP A 113 -16.49 9.36 -8.42
CA ASP A 113 -17.42 8.89 -7.39
C ASP A 113 -17.06 7.47 -6.96
N VAL A 114 -16.82 7.29 -5.67
CA VAL A 114 -16.59 5.98 -5.04
C VAL A 114 -17.57 5.74 -3.90
N GLY A 115 -18.80 6.25 -4.02
CA GLY A 115 -19.90 6.00 -3.10
C GLY A 115 -19.84 6.90 -1.86
N PRO A 116 -19.57 6.36 -0.65
CA PRO A 116 -19.52 7.17 0.57
C PRO A 116 -18.30 8.11 0.63
N ALA A 117 -17.38 8.01 -0.32
CA ALA A 117 -16.21 8.87 -0.45
C ALA A 117 -16.05 9.34 -1.90
N GLN A 118 -15.12 10.26 -2.11
CA GLN A 118 -14.70 10.68 -3.44
C GLN A 118 -13.24 10.27 -3.66
N ALA A 119 -12.87 10.02 -4.91
CA ALA A 119 -11.47 9.92 -5.29
C ALA A 119 -11.07 11.12 -6.15
N ARG A 120 -9.84 11.61 -5.98
CA ARG A 120 -9.26 12.68 -6.80
C ARG A 120 -8.07 12.16 -7.57
N THR A 121 -7.84 12.68 -8.77
CA THR A 121 -6.63 12.35 -9.54
C THR A 121 -5.38 12.51 -8.68
N LEU A 122 -4.52 11.50 -8.64
CA LEU A 122 -3.30 11.48 -7.85
C LEU A 122 -2.12 11.85 -8.75
N LEU A 123 -1.67 13.10 -8.65
CA LEU A 123 -0.57 13.62 -9.48
C LEU A 123 0.80 13.24 -8.91
N ILE A 124 0.92 13.29 -7.58
CA ILE A 124 2.12 12.88 -6.84
C ILE A 124 1.70 12.18 -5.55
N ASP A 125 2.10 10.92 -5.43
CA ASP A 125 2.00 10.15 -4.19
C ASP A 125 3.30 10.27 -3.37
N ARG A 126 3.21 10.06 -2.06
CA ARG A 126 4.29 10.33 -1.08
C ARG A 126 4.54 9.17 -0.11
N ALA A 127 4.36 7.93 -0.61
CA ALA A 127 4.49 6.61 0.01
C ALA A 127 3.14 5.95 0.33
N GLY A 128 3.18 4.63 0.46
CA GLY A 128 2.06 3.77 0.79
C GLY A 128 1.90 2.61 -0.20
N ALA A 129 1.88 1.40 0.33
CA ALA A 129 1.62 0.16 -0.41
C ALA A 129 0.65 -0.77 0.36
N ALA A 130 0.16 -0.35 1.52
CA ALA A 130 -0.63 -1.18 2.42
C ALA A 130 -2.05 -1.46 1.92
N GLY A 131 -2.58 -0.60 1.04
CA GLY A 131 -3.87 -0.85 0.44
C GLY A 131 -4.18 -0.03 -0.80
N TYR A 132 -4.48 -0.71 -1.91
CA TYR A 132 -4.88 -0.09 -3.17
C TYR A 132 -5.70 -1.07 -4.02
N ILE A 133 -6.54 -0.53 -4.91
CA ILE A 133 -7.15 -1.32 -5.99
C ILE A 133 -6.27 -1.16 -7.22
N LEU A 134 -5.95 -2.26 -7.89
CA LEU A 134 -5.15 -2.29 -9.10
C LEU A 134 -5.97 -2.86 -10.25
N TRP A 135 -5.97 -2.16 -11.39
CA TRP A 135 -6.58 -2.66 -12.63
C TRP A 135 -5.55 -3.44 -13.46
N PRO A 136 -5.98 -4.35 -14.36
CA PRO A 136 -5.08 -5.12 -15.21
C PRO A 136 -4.10 -4.25 -16.03
N THR A 137 -4.54 -3.07 -16.48
CA THR A 137 -3.68 -2.12 -17.19
C THR A 137 -2.57 -1.57 -16.30
N GLY A 138 -2.88 -1.28 -15.03
CA GLY A 138 -1.92 -0.86 -14.02
C GLY A 138 -0.95 -1.98 -13.65
N ALA A 139 -1.46 -3.19 -13.47
CA ALA A 139 -0.64 -4.37 -13.22
C ALA A 139 0.39 -4.61 -14.32
N ARG A 140 -0.02 -4.57 -15.59
CA ARG A 140 0.89 -4.65 -16.73
C ARG A 140 1.97 -3.57 -16.70
N LYS A 141 1.58 -2.31 -16.50
CA LYS A 141 2.53 -1.17 -16.44
C LYS A 141 3.55 -1.32 -15.33
N LEU A 142 3.13 -1.81 -14.15
CA LEU A 142 4.02 -2.07 -13.02
C LEU A 142 4.99 -3.21 -13.34
N LEU A 143 4.49 -4.33 -13.87
CA LEU A 143 5.30 -5.48 -14.26
C LEU A 143 6.33 -5.13 -15.35
N ASP A 144 5.90 -4.42 -16.41
CA ASP A 144 6.78 -3.95 -17.49
C ASP A 144 7.87 -3.00 -16.98
N TYR A 145 7.55 -2.19 -15.97
CA TYR A 145 8.49 -1.26 -15.35
C TYR A 145 9.53 -2.02 -14.51
N VAL A 146 9.09 -2.89 -13.61
CA VAL A 146 10.02 -3.64 -12.73
C VAL A 146 10.80 -4.72 -13.46
N ALA A 147 10.37 -5.15 -14.66
CA ALA A 147 11.21 -5.98 -15.51
C ALA A 147 12.54 -5.29 -15.91
N LYS A 148 12.62 -3.96 -15.81
CA LYS A 148 13.76 -3.15 -16.25
C LYS A 148 14.39 -2.32 -15.14
N THR A 149 13.64 -2.01 -14.09
CA THR A 149 14.10 -1.08 -13.05
C THR A 149 13.61 -1.52 -11.68
N PRO A 150 14.52 -1.81 -10.73
CA PRO A 150 14.13 -2.15 -9.38
C PRO A 150 13.54 -0.94 -8.64
N GLY A 151 12.97 -1.19 -7.48
CA GLY A 151 12.60 -0.14 -6.54
C GLY A 151 11.97 -0.69 -5.29
N LEU A 152 11.64 0.20 -4.36
CA LEU A 152 10.75 -0.15 -3.26
C LEU A 152 9.33 -0.27 -3.80
N ALA A 153 8.54 -1.22 -3.32
CA ALA A 153 7.18 -1.46 -3.82
C ALA A 153 6.35 -0.16 -3.81
N ASP A 154 6.33 0.55 -2.68
CA ASP A 154 5.65 1.83 -2.51
C ASP A 154 6.15 2.90 -3.48
N ALA A 155 7.45 3.02 -3.70
CA ALA A 155 8.05 4.00 -4.59
C ALA A 155 7.79 3.69 -6.08
N VAL A 156 7.71 2.41 -6.45
CA VAL A 156 7.34 1.98 -7.80
C VAL A 156 5.86 2.30 -8.05
N ILE A 157 4.98 1.93 -7.12
CA ILE A 157 3.54 2.26 -7.19
C ILE A 157 3.32 3.78 -7.28
N ALA A 158 4.05 4.54 -6.47
CA ALA A 158 3.98 6.00 -6.43
C ALA A 158 4.67 6.70 -7.62
N LYS A 159 5.27 5.96 -8.56
CA LYS A 159 6.09 6.56 -9.63
C LYS A 159 5.24 7.53 -10.47
N PRO A 160 5.57 8.83 -10.47
CA PRO A 160 4.76 9.80 -11.19
C PRO A 160 4.70 9.50 -12.69
N GLY A 161 3.48 9.50 -13.24
CA GLY A 161 3.21 9.30 -14.67
C GLY A 161 3.41 7.87 -15.17
N LEU A 162 3.69 6.91 -14.28
CA LEU A 162 3.62 5.49 -14.62
C LEU A 162 2.16 5.04 -14.71
N LEU A 163 1.35 5.44 -13.73
CA LEU A 163 -0.04 5.03 -13.58
C LEU A 163 -0.99 6.23 -13.67
N ARG A 164 -2.15 6.00 -14.26
CA ARG A 164 -3.35 6.82 -14.09
C ARG A 164 -3.97 6.49 -12.75
N ALA A 165 -3.55 7.22 -11.72
CA ALA A 165 -3.94 6.94 -10.35
C ALA A 165 -4.95 7.96 -9.81
N ALA A 166 -5.80 7.51 -8.90
CA ALA A 166 -6.63 8.38 -8.07
C ALA A 166 -6.44 8.03 -6.58
N GLN A 167 -6.65 9.00 -5.70
CA GLN A 167 -6.59 8.85 -4.25
C GLN A 167 -8.00 8.98 -3.68
N VAL A 168 -8.45 7.99 -2.90
CA VAL A 168 -9.71 8.11 -2.14
C VAL A 168 -9.52 9.07 -0.97
N VAL A 169 -10.49 9.96 -0.78
CA VAL A 169 -10.53 10.99 0.27
C VAL A 169 -11.92 10.94 0.95
N PRO A 170 -12.01 10.58 2.24
CA PRO A 170 -10.91 10.14 3.12
C PRO A 170 -10.32 8.78 2.70
N ALA A 171 -9.05 8.56 3.01
CA ALA A 171 -8.37 7.28 2.80
C ALA A 171 -9.07 6.16 3.57
N GLN A 172 -9.12 4.96 2.98
CA GLN A 172 -9.80 3.80 3.54
C GLN A 172 -8.84 2.81 4.23
N VAL A 173 -7.53 3.05 4.10
CA VAL A 173 -6.48 2.22 4.67
C VAL A 173 -5.44 3.11 5.34
N ILE A 174 -4.92 2.65 6.47
CA ILE A 174 -3.67 3.10 7.08
C ILE A 174 -2.87 1.86 7.48
N GLN A 175 -1.56 1.97 7.62
CA GLN A 175 -0.80 0.92 8.30
C GLN A 175 -0.96 1.04 9.82
N ASN A 176 -0.80 -0.06 10.54
CA ASN A 176 -0.92 -0.09 12.00
C ASN A 176 0.07 0.90 12.69
N ASP A 177 1.21 1.20 12.07
CA ASP A 177 2.16 2.21 12.55
C ASP A 177 1.58 3.65 12.57
N MET A 178 0.55 3.92 11.78
CA MET A 178 -0.15 5.21 11.72
C MET A 178 -1.39 5.28 12.63
N ALA A 179 -1.77 4.20 13.31
CA ALA A 179 -3.04 4.12 14.04
C ALA A 179 -3.20 5.22 15.10
N GLN A 180 -2.18 5.43 15.95
CA GLN A 180 -2.18 6.48 16.97
C GLN A 180 -2.34 7.88 16.34
N PHE A 181 -1.67 8.12 15.21
CA PHE A 181 -1.75 9.41 14.53
C PHE A 181 -3.17 9.74 14.07
N TYR A 182 -3.92 8.73 13.63
CA TYR A 182 -5.31 8.88 13.19
C TYR A 182 -6.35 8.62 14.29
N ASN A 183 -5.94 8.60 15.57
CA ASN A 183 -6.82 8.32 16.71
C ASN A 183 -7.54 6.97 16.61
N VAL A 184 -6.88 5.99 16.02
CA VAL A 184 -7.33 4.60 15.91
C VAL A 184 -6.57 3.76 16.95
N PRO A 185 -7.25 2.89 17.72
CA PRO A 185 -6.56 1.95 18.60
C PRO A 185 -5.55 1.10 17.81
N GLN A 186 -4.32 1.04 18.30
CA GLN A 186 -3.33 0.09 17.78
C GLN A 186 -3.76 -1.32 18.14
N GLU A 187 -3.70 -2.23 17.17
CA GLU A 187 -4.06 -3.64 17.40
C GLU A 187 -2.87 -4.42 17.96
N TRP A 188 -1.66 -4.00 17.61
CA TRP A 188 -0.40 -4.44 18.19
C TRP A 188 0.58 -3.27 18.27
N PRO A 189 1.59 -3.32 19.17
CA PRO A 189 2.68 -2.35 19.16
C PRO A 189 3.26 -2.28 17.74
N PRO A 190 3.64 -1.08 17.25
CA PRO A 190 4.31 -0.98 15.97
C PRO A 190 5.61 -1.78 16.07
N GLU A 191 5.64 -2.95 15.42
CA GLU A 191 6.89 -3.67 15.26
C GLU A 191 7.84 -2.75 14.48
N THR A 192 9.10 -2.72 14.88
CA THR A 192 10.13 -2.01 14.11
C THR A 192 10.10 -2.56 12.70
N SER A 193 9.65 -1.76 11.73
CA SER A 193 9.49 -2.11 10.31
C SER A 193 10.47 -3.21 9.87
N SER A 194 10.01 -4.45 9.79
CA SER A 194 10.83 -5.63 9.46
C SER A 194 11.42 -5.53 8.05
N VAL A 195 10.80 -4.70 7.21
CA VAL A 195 11.21 -4.44 5.82
C VAL A 195 12.53 -3.65 5.74
N SER A 196 12.92 -2.84 6.73
CA SER A 196 14.30 -2.30 6.78
C SER A 196 14.71 -1.79 8.16
N SER A 197 15.84 -2.31 8.66
CA SER A 197 16.54 -1.72 9.80
C SER A 197 17.10 -0.33 9.42
N ALA A 198 17.19 0.57 10.40
CA ALA A 198 17.73 1.93 10.19
C ALA A 198 19.16 1.94 9.63
N LEU A 199 19.91 0.84 9.81
CA LEU A 199 21.27 0.64 9.32
C LEU A 199 21.32 0.52 7.79
N HIS A 200 20.39 -0.23 7.17
CA HIS A 200 20.37 -0.40 5.72
C HIS A 200 20.04 0.89 4.97
N ARG A 201 19.22 1.78 5.56
CA ARG A 201 18.93 3.11 4.99
C ARG A 201 20.17 4.02 4.91
N LYS A 202 21.19 3.73 5.72
CA LYS A 202 22.45 4.48 5.78
C LYS A 202 23.56 3.89 4.91
N ALA A 203 23.28 2.82 4.15
CA ALA A 203 24.25 2.27 3.22
C ALA A 203 24.75 3.35 2.22
N PRO A 204 26.07 3.37 1.92
CA PRO A 204 26.63 4.36 1.01
C PRO A 204 26.01 4.21 -0.38
N LYS A 205 25.74 5.34 -1.03
CA LYS A 205 25.18 5.36 -2.40
C LYS A 205 26.32 5.48 -3.40
N SER A 206 26.23 4.78 -4.53
CA SER A 206 27.13 5.03 -5.64
C SER A 206 26.86 6.39 -6.29
N PRO A 207 27.81 6.95 -7.07
CA PRO A 207 27.59 8.18 -7.83
C PRO A 207 26.38 8.08 -8.77
N ALA A 208 26.21 6.94 -9.43
CA ALA A 208 25.08 6.70 -10.33
C ALA A 208 23.73 6.69 -9.59
N GLN A 209 23.66 6.06 -8.41
CA GLN A 209 22.47 6.06 -7.55
C GLN A 209 22.14 7.48 -7.06
N THR A 210 23.16 8.26 -6.71
CA THR A 210 23.01 9.66 -6.29
C THR A 210 22.45 10.52 -7.42
N LEU A 211 22.98 10.38 -8.64
CA LEU A 211 22.46 11.07 -9.82
C LEU A 211 20.99 10.69 -10.10
N ARG A 212 20.66 9.40 -10.07
CA ARG A 212 19.27 8.92 -10.23
C ARG A 212 18.33 9.55 -9.19
N ARG A 213 18.77 9.63 -7.94
CA ARG A 213 18.00 10.28 -6.87
C ARG A 213 17.78 11.77 -7.15
N ILE A 214 18.82 12.50 -7.56
CA ILE A 214 18.71 13.93 -7.90
C ILE A 214 17.72 14.12 -9.04
N MET A 215 17.87 13.34 -10.13
CA MET A 215 16.97 13.42 -11.28
C MET A 215 15.51 13.12 -10.90
N ALA A 216 15.28 12.14 -10.02
CA ALA A 216 13.95 11.85 -9.50
C ALA A 216 13.37 13.03 -8.69
N GLN A 217 14.17 13.68 -7.85
CA GLN A 217 13.73 14.86 -7.08
C GLN A 217 13.45 16.07 -7.98
N LEU A 218 14.29 16.31 -9.00
CA LEU A 218 14.05 17.36 -10.00
C LEU A 218 12.75 17.11 -10.76
N SER A 219 12.51 15.87 -11.22
CA SER A 219 11.26 15.50 -11.90
C SER A 219 10.03 15.71 -11.01
N LEU A 220 10.13 15.36 -9.72
CA LEU A 220 9.08 15.65 -8.73
C LEU A 220 8.86 17.15 -8.52
N GLY A 221 9.94 17.95 -8.53
CA GLY A 221 9.87 19.40 -8.44
C GLY A 221 9.13 20.01 -9.62
N PHE A 222 9.48 19.63 -10.85
CA PHE A 222 8.81 20.10 -12.06
C PHE A 222 7.32 19.73 -12.09
N ARG A 223 6.96 18.51 -11.65
CA ARG A 223 5.55 18.09 -11.61
C ARG A 223 4.71 18.86 -10.59
N GLN A 224 5.32 19.40 -9.53
CA GLN A 224 4.63 20.25 -8.55
C GLN A 224 4.30 21.64 -9.11
N LEU A 225 4.88 22.04 -10.24
CA LEU A 225 4.51 23.28 -10.95
C LEU A 225 3.19 23.15 -11.72
N GLY A 226 2.66 21.93 -11.85
CA GLY A 226 1.37 21.67 -12.48
C GLY A 226 0.18 22.17 -11.67
N ARG A 227 -1.00 22.13 -12.27
CA ARG A 227 -2.27 22.47 -11.58
C ARG A 227 -2.70 21.32 -10.67
N GLY A 228 -2.45 21.47 -9.38
CA GLY A 228 -2.86 20.54 -8.34
C GLY A 228 -2.81 21.19 -6.96
N GLU A 229 -3.28 20.46 -5.96
CA GLU A 229 -3.37 20.91 -4.58
C GLU A 229 -2.60 19.97 -3.67
N LYS A 230 -1.81 20.54 -2.75
CA LYS A 230 -1.14 19.76 -1.71
C LYS A 230 -2.14 19.45 -0.59
N THR A 231 -2.56 18.20 -0.48
CA THR A 231 -3.62 17.78 0.44
C THR A 231 -3.11 16.76 1.45
N MET A 232 -3.38 16.99 2.73
CA MET A 232 -3.26 15.98 3.77
C MET A 232 -4.51 15.10 3.73
N VAL A 233 -4.36 13.85 3.29
CA VAL A 233 -5.49 12.93 3.15
C VAL A 233 -5.87 12.41 4.55
N PRO A 234 -7.08 12.70 5.05
CA PRO A 234 -7.56 12.15 6.32
C PRO A 234 -7.85 10.66 6.18
N PHE A 235 -7.82 9.92 7.28
CA PHE A 235 -8.31 8.55 7.34
C PHE A 235 -9.83 8.52 7.60
N GLY A 236 -10.52 7.57 6.98
CA GLY A 236 -11.95 7.34 7.16
C GLY A 236 -12.29 6.88 8.57
N LYS A 237 -13.58 6.89 8.91
CA LYS A 237 -14.04 6.42 10.22
C LYS A 237 -13.78 4.92 10.35
N ARG A 238 -13.41 4.51 11.56
CA ARG A 238 -13.28 3.11 11.96
C ARG A 238 -13.91 2.96 13.34
N THR A 239 -15.09 2.37 13.38
CA THR A 239 -15.80 1.99 14.60
C THR A 239 -15.42 0.56 14.93
N ARG A 240 -14.85 0.35 16.11
CA ARG A 240 -14.62 -1.00 16.60
C ARG A 240 -15.99 -1.59 16.87
N ILE A 241 -16.39 -2.64 16.17
CA ILE A 241 -17.44 -3.52 16.69
C ILE A 241 -16.77 -4.26 17.85
N PRO A 242 -17.16 -4.05 19.11
CA PRO A 242 -16.63 -4.88 20.17
C PRO A 242 -17.11 -6.30 19.91
N THR A 243 -16.19 -7.19 19.54
CA THR A 243 -16.41 -8.63 19.67
C THR A 243 -16.58 -8.87 21.17
N ILE A 244 -17.83 -8.85 21.65
CA ILE A 244 -18.20 -9.27 22.99
C ILE A 244 -17.85 -10.75 23.05
N THR A 245 -16.60 -11.04 23.39
CA THR A 245 -16.22 -12.36 23.86
C THR A 245 -16.59 -12.34 25.33
N THR A 246 -17.87 -12.57 25.64
CA THR A 246 -18.27 -13.00 26.97
C THR A 246 -17.59 -14.34 27.20
N LYS A 247 -16.38 -14.31 27.74
CA LYS A 247 -15.90 -15.39 28.60
C LYS A 247 -16.83 -15.40 29.80
N THR A 248 -17.91 -16.15 29.72
CA THR A 248 -18.58 -16.68 30.90
C THR A 248 -17.57 -17.55 31.62
N SER A 249 -16.89 -16.94 32.59
CA SER A 249 -16.22 -17.62 33.68
C SER A 249 -17.31 -18.26 34.53
N SER A 250 -17.67 -19.51 34.29
CA SER A 250 -18.32 -20.33 35.31
C SER A 250 -17.23 -20.94 36.18
N TYR A 251 -16.89 -20.23 37.25
CA TYR A 251 -16.42 -20.84 38.47
C TYR A 251 -17.66 -21.32 39.20
N ASP A 252 -17.85 -22.63 39.28
CA ASP A 252 -18.61 -23.32 40.33
C ASP A 252 -17.81 -24.61 40.60
N ASP A 253 -16.88 -24.63 41.55
CA ASP A 253 -17.02 -24.91 42.99
C ASP A 253 -17.05 -26.42 43.33
N VAL A 254 -15.96 -26.82 44.01
CA VAL A 254 -15.85 -27.78 45.14
C VAL A 254 -16.20 -29.28 44.93
N SER A 255 -15.13 -30.09 44.89
CA SER A 255 -14.79 -31.29 45.71
C SER A 255 -15.88 -32.04 46.52
N PRO A 256 -15.71 -33.35 46.83
CA PRO A 256 -14.45 -34.03 47.20
C PRO A 256 -13.91 -35.05 46.19
#